data_AF-A0A931AA25-F1
#
_entry.id   AF-A0A931AA25-F1
#
_cell.length_a   1.000
_cell.length_b   1.000
_cell.length_c   1.000
_cell.angle_alpha   90.00
_cell.angle_beta   90.00
_cell.angle_gamma   90.00
#
_symmetry.space_group_name_H-M   'P 1'
#
loop_
_entity.id
_entity.type
_entity.pdbx_description
1 polymer ?
#
loop_
_entity_poly.entity_id
_entity_poly.type
_entity_poly.pdbx_seq_one_letter_code
_entity_poly.pdbx_strand_id
1 'polypeptide(L)'
;MRKLIVFLIVLVVLLVAVDRVAAAGVERDLANRIAAASDLSGTPTVTIEGIPFLTQAVSGRYPEVRFDLGTLTYGGVPVENLRGAAYDVTAPLADVLQNRPNVEAGRVTVSGTLTRATIDKFAPRGVKIGGNGQRLTASGEVMVGANKVEFNAELRVEVADGGIRLQAEKIEGVPDQLAQFASYTIPFKGGLPFDVKVTRVKSVAEGLEFSAEASDVPIRG
;
A
#
# COMPACT_ATOMS: atom_id res chain seq x y z
N MET A 1 -27.12 10.39 -46.53
CA MET A 1 -26.11 11.02 -45.66
C MET A 1 -26.58 11.20 -44.21
N ARG A 2 -27.64 11.98 -43.91
CA ARG A 2 -28.10 12.22 -42.52
C ARG A 2 -28.41 10.94 -41.71
N LYS A 3 -29.14 9.97 -42.30
CA LYS A 3 -29.48 8.70 -41.64
C LYS A 3 -28.26 7.83 -41.31
N LEU A 4 -27.24 7.86 -42.18
CA LEU A 4 -26.00 7.12 -41.98
C LEU A 4 -25.14 7.74 -40.88
N ILE A 5 -25.07 9.08 -40.81
CA ILE A 5 -24.39 9.79 -39.72
C ILE A 5 -25.06 9.50 -38.37
N VAL A 6 -26.40 9.56 -38.31
CA VAL A 6 -27.16 9.25 -37.09
C VAL A 6 -26.91 7.80 -36.65
N PHE A 7 -26.94 6.85 -37.59
CA PHE A 7 -26.63 5.45 -37.30
C PHE A 7 -25.22 5.26 -36.75
N LEU A 8 -24.20 5.90 -37.35
CA LEU A 8 -22.82 5.84 -36.87
C LEU A 8 -22.68 6.43 -35.46
N ILE A 9 -23.35 7.54 -35.16
CA ILE A 9 -23.35 8.14 -33.83
C ILE A 9 -23.96 7.17 -32.81
N VAL A 10 -25.12 6.59 -33.12
CA VAL A 10 -25.78 5.61 -32.23
C VAL A 10 -24.88 4.40 -32.01
N LEU A 11 -24.22 3.91 -33.05
CA LEU A 11 -23.29 2.79 -32.94
C LEU A 11 -22.11 3.11 -32.04
N VAL A 12 -21.51 4.29 -32.18
CA VAL A 12 -20.41 4.75 -31.30
C VAL A 12 -20.86 4.84 -29.85
N VAL A 13 -22.05 5.41 -29.59
CA VAL A 13 -22.60 5.48 -28.23
C VAL A 13 -22.80 4.08 -27.63
N LEU A 14 -23.32 3.14 -28.42
CA LEU A 14 -23.53 1.76 -27.98
C LEU A 14 -22.20 1.07 -27.65
N LEU A 15 -21.18 1.24 -28.49
CA LEU A 15 -19.84 0.68 -28.25
C LEU A 15 -19.23 1.24 -26.95
N VAL A 16 -19.36 2.54 -26.71
CA VAL A 16 -18.88 3.17 -25.46
C VAL A 16 -19.64 2.61 -24.25
N ALA A 17 -20.96 2.39 -24.37
CA ALA A 17 -21.74 1.82 -23.28
C ALA A 17 -21.30 0.38 -22.94
N VAL A 18 -21.10 -0.46 -23.95
CA VAL A 18 -20.63 -1.85 -23.78
C VAL A 18 -19.24 -1.88 -23.13
N ASP A 19 -18.32 -1.02 -23.58
CA ASP A 19 -16.98 -0.90 -23.03
C ASP A 19 -17.00 -0.60 -21.52
N ARG A 20 -17.87 0.32 -21.09
CA ARG A 20 -17.98 0.73 -19.68
C ARG A 20 -18.65 -0.32 -18.79
N VAL A 21 -19.66 -1.00 -19.31
CA VAL A 21 -20.32 -2.09 -18.57
C VAL A 21 -19.35 -3.25 -18.37
N ALA A 22 -18.54 -3.57 -19.38
CA ALA A 22 -17.52 -4.61 -19.28
C ALA A 22 -16.45 -4.27 -18.23
N ALA A 23 -15.92 -3.04 -18.25
CA ALA A 23 -14.94 -2.58 -17.26
C ALA A 23 -15.49 -2.69 -15.83
N ALA A 24 -16.68 -2.14 -15.58
CA ALA A 24 -17.31 -2.18 -14.26
C ALA A 24 -17.60 -3.60 -13.76
N GLY A 25 -17.87 -4.54 -14.67
CA GLY A 25 -18.02 -5.95 -14.33
C GLY A 25 -16.72 -6.57 -13.81
N VAL A 26 -15.61 -6.32 -14.51
CA VAL A 26 -14.28 -6.86 -14.14
C VAL A 26 -13.75 -6.22 -12.86
N GLU A 27 -13.91 -4.91 -12.70
CA GLU A 27 -13.54 -4.17 -11.48
C GLU A 27 -14.21 -4.76 -10.23
N ARG A 28 -15.51 -5.08 -10.33
CA ARG A 28 -16.26 -5.72 -9.24
C ARG A 28 -15.79 -7.15 -8.97
N ASP A 29 -15.51 -7.93 -10.01
CA ASP A 29 -15.00 -9.30 -9.84
C ASP A 29 -13.64 -9.29 -9.12
N LEU A 30 -12.73 -8.38 -9.52
CA LEU A 30 -11.43 -8.21 -8.86
C LEU A 30 -11.59 -7.79 -7.39
N ALA A 31 -12.45 -6.80 -7.11
CA ALA A 31 -12.74 -6.39 -5.74
C ALA A 31 -13.26 -7.56 -4.88
N ASN A 32 -14.18 -8.38 -5.40
CA ASN A 32 -14.71 -9.54 -4.69
C ASN A 32 -13.65 -10.61 -4.43
N ARG A 33 -12.77 -10.89 -5.41
CA ARG A 33 -11.66 -11.83 -5.25
C ARG A 33 -10.68 -11.36 -4.18
N ILE A 34 -10.32 -10.08 -4.19
CA ILE A 34 -9.44 -9.48 -3.19
C ILE A 34 -10.07 -9.58 -1.80
N ALA A 35 -11.38 -9.29 -1.69
CA ALA A 35 -12.15 -9.43 -0.45
C ALA A 35 -12.16 -10.87 0.08
N ALA A 36 -12.24 -11.86 -0.81
CA ALA A 36 -12.26 -13.28 -0.44
C ALA A 36 -10.87 -13.82 -0.06
N ALA A 37 -9.79 -13.27 -0.61
CA ALA A 37 -8.43 -13.76 -0.43
C ALA A 37 -7.66 -13.06 0.71
N SER A 38 -8.18 -11.95 1.26
CA SER A 38 -7.45 -11.07 2.19
C SER A 38 -8.21 -10.84 3.48
N ASP A 39 -7.48 -10.61 4.58
CA ASP A 39 -8.05 -10.20 5.87
C ASP A 39 -8.35 -8.69 5.89
N LEU A 40 -9.46 -8.32 5.25
CA LEU A 40 -9.90 -6.94 5.06
C LEU A 40 -11.05 -6.56 6.00
N SER A 41 -10.98 -5.35 6.55
CA SER A 41 -12.10 -4.69 7.21
C SER A 41 -12.65 -3.61 6.27
N GLY A 42 -13.68 -3.97 5.49
CA GLY A 42 -14.34 -3.09 4.52
C GLY A 42 -14.53 -3.74 3.15
N THR A 43 -15.18 -3.02 2.23
CA THR A 43 -15.34 -3.46 0.84
C THR A 43 -14.24 -2.83 -0.02
N PRO A 44 -13.32 -3.62 -0.60
CA PRO A 44 -12.30 -3.08 -1.47
C PRO A 44 -12.92 -2.55 -2.76
N THR A 45 -12.25 -1.60 -3.40
CA THR A 45 -12.59 -1.09 -4.73
C THR A 45 -11.40 -1.24 -5.65
N VAL A 46 -11.67 -1.51 -6.91
CA VAL A 46 -10.68 -1.60 -7.98
C VAL A 46 -11.18 -0.77 -9.14
N THR A 47 -10.27 -0.06 -9.80
CA THR A 47 -10.58 0.76 -10.97
C THR A 47 -9.53 0.52 -12.04
N ILE A 48 -9.97 0.16 -13.24
CA ILE A 48 -9.10 -0.05 -14.39
C ILE A 48 -9.10 1.24 -15.20
N GLU A 49 -7.96 1.93 -15.20
CA GLU A 49 -7.80 3.18 -15.91
C GLU A 49 -7.50 2.91 -17.40
N GLY A 50 -7.78 3.90 -18.25
CA GLY A 50 -7.57 3.81 -19.70
C GLY A 50 -8.84 3.51 -20.50
N ILE A 51 -8.86 3.96 -21.76
CA ILE A 51 -10.04 3.94 -22.63
C ILE A 51 -9.61 3.66 -24.07
N PRO A 52 -10.26 2.73 -24.80
CA PRO A 52 -11.33 1.83 -24.37
C PRO A 52 -10.81 0.64 -23.54
N PHE A 53 -11.61 0.13 -22.60
CA PHE A 53 -11.29 -1.07 -21.83
C PHE A 53 -11.16 -2.33 -22.69
N LEU A 54 -12.06 -2.53 -23.66
CA LEU A 54 -12.06 -3.74 -24.49
C LEU A 54 -10.77 -3.88 -25.32
N THR A 55 -10.19 -2.77 -25.77
CA THR A 55 -8.89 -2.79 -26.46
C THR A 55 -7.77 -3.28 -25.53
N GLN A 56 -7.80 -2.87 -24.27
CA GLN A 56 -6.84 -3.29 -23.24
C GLN A 56 -7.04 -4.77 -22.88
N ALA A 57 -8.28 -5.21 -22.75
CA ALA A 57 -8.61 -6.61 -22.48
C ALA A 57 -8.13 -7.54 -23.60
N VAL A 58 -8.28 -7.13 -24.86
CA VAL A 58 -7.77 -7.90 -26.01
C VAL A 58 -6.25 -7.90 -26.07
N SER A 59 -5.59 -6.77 -25.76
CA SER A 59 -4.12 -6.70 -25.74
C SER A 59 -3.52 -7.41 -24.52
N GLY A 60 -4.31 -7.64 -23.46
CA GLY A 60 -3.84 -8.14 -22.18
C GLY A 60 -2.94 -7.16 -21.43
N ARG A 61 -2.97 -5.87 -21.80
CA ARG A 61 -2.12 -4.82 -21.22
C ARG A 61 -2.97 -3.69 -20.68
N TYR A 62 -2.78 -3.39 -19.40
CA TYR A 62 -3.52 -2.38 -18.66
C TYR A 62 -2.52 -1.35 -18.14
N PRO A 63 -2.58 -0.09 -18.60
CA PRO A 63 -1.61 0.94 -18.22
C PRO A 63 -1.61 1.21 -16.72
N GLU A 64 -2.79 1.23 -16.10
CA GLU A 64 -2.94 1.53 -14.68
C GLU A 64 -4.19 0.83 -14.11
N VAL A 65 -4.02 0.16 -12.96
CA VAL A 65 -5.08 -0.45 -12.17
C VAL A 65 -4.97 0.08 -10.75
N ARG A 66 -5.95 0.88 -10.34
CA ARG A 66 -6.02 1.48 -9.01
C ARG A 66 -6.82 0.60 -8.08
N PHE A 67 -6.45 0.59 -6.81
CA PHE A 67 -7.16 -0.17 -5.78
C PHE A 67 -7.21 0.60 -4.46
N ASP A 68 -8.31 0.43 -3.74
CA ASP A 68 -8.48 0.88 -2.36
C ASP A 68 -8.99 -0.30 -1.54
N LEU A 69 -8.22 -0.71 -0.55
CA LEU A 69 -8.50 -1.86 0.28
C LEU A 69 -9.12 -1.47 1.62
N GLY A 70 -9.20 -0.17 1.95
CA GLY A 70 -9.58 0.28 3.28
C GLY A 70 -8.58 -0.20 4.33
N THR A 71 -8.98 -1.14 5.18
CA THR A 71 -8.11 -1.67 6.25
C THR A 71 -7.71 -3.11 5.96
N LEU A 72 -6.41 -3.37 5.88
CA LEU A 72 -5.83 -4.71 5.69
C LEU A 72 -5.00 -5.12 6.89
N THR A 73 -5.21 -6.33 7.40
CA THR A 73 -4.32 -6.92 8.40
C THR A 73 -3.25 -7.78 7.71
N TYR A 74 -2.01 -7.28 7.66
CA TYR A 74 -0.89 -8.03 7.09
C TYR A 74 0.04 -8.54 8.19
N GLY A 75 0.24 -9.85 8.27
CA GLY A 75 1.15 -10.46 9.25
C GLY A 75 0.79 -10.18 10.72
N GLY A 76 -0.48 -9.84 11.00
CA GLY A 76 -0.98 -9.44 12.32
C GLY A 76 -0.85 -7.94 12.64
N VAL A 77 -0.46 -7.13 11.65
CA VAL A 77 -0.36 -5.67 11.74
C VAL A 77 -1.49 -5.05 10.90
N PRO A 78 -2.48 -4.38 11.51
CA PRO A 78 -3.50 -3.66 10.76
C PRO A 78 -2.93 -2.40 10.13
N VAL A 79 -3.20 -2.21 8.84
CA VAL A 79 -2.86 -1.03 8.04
C VAL A 79 -4.15 -0.44 7.52
N GLU A 80 -4.46 0.80 7.93
CA GLU A 80 -5.65 1.52 7.50
C GLU A 80 -5.40 2.36 6.24
N ASN A 81 -6.47 2.72 5.53
CA ASN A 81 -6.43 3.53 4.31
C ASN A 81 -5.43 3.00 3.26
N LEU A 82 -5.30 1.67 3.16
CA LEU A 82 -4.39 1.01 2.25
C LEU A 82 -4.93 1.11 0.82
N ARG A 83 -4.25 1.89 0.00
CA ARG A 83 -4.62 2.16 -1.39
C ARG A 83 -3.38 2.23 -2.26
N GLY A 84 -3.53 2.01 -3.55
CA GLY A 84 -2.40 1.97 -4.46
C GLY A 84 -2.78 1.93 -5.93
N ALA A 85 -1.77 1.78 -6.76
CA ALA A 85 -1.90 1.59 -8.19
C ALA A 85 -0.83 0.62 -8.70
N ALA A 86 -1.25 -0.30 -9.55
CA ALA A 86 -0.37 -1.13 -10.35
C ALA A 86 -0.28 -0.53 -11.77
N TYR A 87 0.94 -0.40 -12.29
CA TYR A 87 1.24 0.18 -13.58
C TYR A 87 1.81 -0.88 -14.52
N ASP A 88 1.56 -0.69 -15.81
CA ASP A 88 2.03 -1.58 -16.89
C ASP A 88 1.68 -3.05 -16.60
N VAL A 89 0.42 -3.28 -16.22
CA VAL A 89 -0.07 -4.60 -15.84
C VAL A 89 -0.27 -5.44 -17.10
N THR A 90 0.36 -6.61 -17.12
CA THR A 90 0.16 -7.63 -18.14
C THR A 90 -0.68 -8.74 -17.56
N ALA A 91 -1.86 -8.97 -18.15
CA ALA A 91 -2.74 -10.08 -17.84
C ALA A 91 -3.34 -10.60 -19.15
N PRO A 92 -2.70 -11.60 -19.78
CA PRO A 92 -3.15 -12.12 -21.07
C PRO A 92 -4.55 -12.72 -20.95
N LEU A 93 -5.47 -12.32 -21.84
CA LEU A 93 -6.85 -12.79 -21.82
C LEU A 93 -6.95 -14.33 -21.89
N ALA A 94 -6.06 -14.95 -22.68
CA ALA A 94 -6.01 -16.41 -22.80
C ALA A 94 -5.75 -17.11 -21.46
N ASP A 95 -4.91 -16.53 -20.61
CA ASP A 95 -4.52 -17.07 -19.31
C ASP A 95 -5.64 -16.90 -18.28
N VAL A 96 -6.30 -15.75 -18.32
CA VAL A 96 -7.50 -15.47 -17.51
C VAL A 96 -8.63 -16.44 -17.85
N LEU A 97 -8.90 -16.66 -19.14
CA LEU A 97 -9.95 -17.60 -19.60
C LEU A 97 -9.63 -19.06 -19.26
N GLN A 98 -8.34 -19.42 -19.23
CA GLN A 98 -7.89 -20.76 -18.84
C GLN A 98 -7.78 -20.95 -17.32
N ASN A 99 -8.16 -19.95 -16.53
CA ASN A 99 -8.04 -19.93 -15.07
C ASN A 99 -6.60 -20.22 -14.60
N ARG A 100 -5.62 -19.71 -15.34
CA ARG A 100 -4.19 -19.74 -15.00
C ARG A 100 -3.59 -18.33 -15.17
N PRO A 101 -4.14 -17.32 -14.47
CA PRO A 101 -3.75 -15.94 -14.70
C PRO A 101 -2.26 -15.76 -14.39
N ASN A 102 -1.47 -15.52 -15.44
CA ASN A 102 -0.10 -15.02 -15.29
C ASN A 102 -0.18 -13.49 -15.32
N VAL A 103 -0.36 -12.89 -14.15
CA VAL A 103 -0.51 -11.44 -14.01
C VAL A 103 0.78 -10.87 -13.45
N GLU A 104 1.29 -9.83 -14.08
CA GLU A 104 2.50 -9.14 -13.67
C GLU A 104 2.29 -7.63 -13.79
N ALA A 105 2.75 -6.87 -12.80
CA ALA A 105 2.78 -5.42 -12.84
C ALA A 105 4.22 -4.94 -12.90
N GLY A 106 4.57 -4.11 -13.89
CA GLY A 106 5.91 -3.55 -13.99
C GLY A 106 6.26 -2.68 -12.78
N ARG A 107 5.26 -2.00 -12.21
CA ARG A 107 5.42 -1.23 -10.96
C ARG A 107 4.14 -1.25 -10.14
N VAL A 108 4.27 -1.34 -8.82
CA VAL A 108 3.17 -1.16 -7.87
C VAL A 108 3.53 -0.09 -6.87
N THR A 109 2.64 0.89 -6.67
CA THR A 109 2.75 1.87 -5.59
C THR A 109 1.63 1.64 -4.60
N VAL A 110 1.95 1.79 -3.31
CA VAL A 110 0.99 1.67 -2.21
C VAL A 110 1.19 2.80 -1.21
N SER A 111 0.11 3.21 -0.58
CA SER A 111 0.11 4.09 0.58
C SER A 111 -0.83 3.53 1.63
N GLY A 112 -0.47 3.65 2.89
CA GLY A 112 -1.31 3.23 4.01
C GLY A 112 -0.89 3.90 5.30
N THR A 113 -1.72 3.72 6.33
CA THR A 113 -1.55 4.35 7.63
C THR A 113 -1.44 3.29 8.72
N LEU A 114 -0.32 3.30 9.44
CA LEU A 114 -0.18 2.61 10.72
C LEU A 114 -0.73 3.53 11.81
N THR A 115 -1.84 3.13 12.43
CA THR A 115 -2.45 3.94 13.50
C THR A 115 -1.57 4.01 14.73
N ARG A 116 -1.71 5.05 15.54
CA ARG A 116 -1.01 5.16 16.84
C ARG A 116 -1.20 3.92 17.70
N ALA A 117 -2.42 3.40 17.77
CA ALA A 117 -2.73 2.18 18.52
C ALA A 117 -1.92 0.97 18.02
N THR A 118 -1.72 0.86 16.70
CA THR A 118 -0.89 -0.19 16.10
C THR A 118 0.57 0.01 16.46
N ILE A 119 1.09 1.24 16.33
CA ILE A 119 2.48 1.55 16.63
C ILE A 119 2.79 1.30 18.12
N ASP A 120 1.94 1.77 19.02
CA ASP A 120 2.08 1.61 20.46
C ASP A 120 2.01 0.13 20.89
N LYS A 121 1.20 -0.69 20.21
CA LYS A 121 1.10 -2.13 20.45
C LYS A 121 2.44 -2.86 20.22
N PHE A 122 3.26 -2.36 19.30
CA PHE A 122 4.57 -2.93 18.98
C PHE A 122 5.75 -2.15 19.60
N ALA A 123 5.49 -1.05 20.31
CA ALA A 123 6.53 -0.26 20.96
C ALA A 123 7.12 -0.99 22.18
N PRO A 124 8.42 -0.81 22.49
CA PRO A 124 9.00 -1.29 23.73
C PRO A 124 8.29 -0.71 24.95
N ARG A 125 8.29 -1.45 26.07
CA ARG A 125 7.64 -0.99 27.32
C ARG A 125 8.21 0.35 27.78
N GLY A 126 7.33 1.30 28.06
CA GLY A 126 7.70 2.64 28.53
C GLY A 126 8.03 3.64 27.41
N VAL A 127 7.92 3.23 26.14
CA VAL A 127 8.14 4.09 24.98
C VAL A 127 6.80 4.44 24.33
N LYS A 128 6.57 5.73 24.09
CA LYS A 128 5.46 6.27 23.32
C LYS A 128 6.00 6.77 21.99
N ILE A 129 5.30 6.44 20.91
CA ILE A 129 5.67 6.93 19.58
C ILE A 129 4.69 8.04 19.19
N GLY A 130 5.23 9.17 18.76
CA GLY A 130 4.48 10.30 18.25
C GLY A 130 5.12 10.84 16.98
N GLY A 131 4.82 12.10 16.70
CA GLY A 131 5.54 12.84 15.68
C GLY A 131 5.31 14.33 15.82
N ASN A 132 6.26 15.09 15.30
CA ASN A 132 6.27 16.55 15.34
C ASN A 132 5.74 17.19 14.04
N GLY A 133 5.03 16.42 13.21
CA GLY A 133 4.51 16.83 11.90
C GLY A 133 5.49 16.69 10.74
N GLN A 134 6.78 16.45 11.01
CA GLN A 134 7.80 16.18 9.98
C GLN A 134 8.50 14.83 10.18
N ARG A 135 8.82 14.49 11.44
CA ARG A 135 9.50 13.26 11.82
C ARG A 135 8.70 12.49 12.86
N LEU A 136 8.95 11.19 12.88
CA LEU A 136 8.56 10.35 14.00
C LEU A 136 9.41 10.72 15.21
N THR A 137 8.78 10.75 16.38
CA THR A 137 9.47 10.92 17.64
C THR A 137 9.15 9.74 18.56
N ALA A 138 10.14 9.28 19.31
CA ALA A 138 9.94 8.36 20.42
C ALA A 138 10.23 9.11 21.71
N SER A 139 9.33 9.00 22.69
CA SER A 139 9.56 9.53 24.03
C SER A 139 9.30 8.45 25.07
N GLY A 140 9.97 8.55 26.21
CA GLY A 140 9.80 7.58 27.28
C GLY A 140 10.61 7.92 28.51
N GLU A 141 10.34 7.18 29.57
CA GLU A 141 11.11 7.28 30.82
C GLU A 141 12.06 6.08 30.91
N VAL A 142 13.35 6.34 31.10
CA VAL A 142 14.34 5.32 31.41
C VAL A 142 14.95 5.58 32.78
N MET A 143 15.18 4.51 33.54
CA MET A 143 15.88 4.58 34.82
C MET A 143 17.38 4.59 34.56
N VAL A 144 18.07 5.68 34.91
CA VAL A 144 19.54 5.75 34.89
C VAL A 144 20.01 5.83 36.33
N GLY A 145 20.41 4.68 36.88
CA GLY A 145 20.68 4.54 38.31
C GLY A 145 19.40 4.69 39.14
N ALA A 146 19.37 5.65 40.06
CA ALA A 146 18.21 5.94 40.92
C ALA A 146 17.26 7.01 40.34
N ASN A 147 17.63 7.66 39.24
CA ASN A 147 16.87 8.78 38.69
C ASN A 147 16.07 8.36 37.45
N LYS A 148 14.84 8.87 37.35
CA LYS A 148 14.05 8.80 36.11
C LYS A 148 14.53 9.90 35.17
N VAL A 149 14.91 9.51 33.96
CA VAL A 149 15.28 10.44 32.89
C VAL A 149 14.29 10.27 31.75
N GLU A 150 13.62 11.36 31.38
CA GLU A 150 12.83 11.41 30.15
C GLU A 150 13.78 11.55 28.96
N PHE A 151 13.53 10.76 27.92
CA PHE A 151 14.21 10.92 26.63
C PHE A 151 13.21 11.31 25.56
N ASN A 152 13.67 12.11 24.61
CA ASN A 152 13.02 12.35 23.34
C ASN A 152 13.99 11.98 22.23
N ALA A 153 13.52 11.24 21.23
CA ALA A 153 14.31 10.79 20.12
C ALA A 153 13.62 11.08 18.79
N GLU A 154 14.37 11.54 17.79
CA GLU A 154 13.92 11.55 16.39
C GLU A 154 14.20 10.19 15.76
N LEU A 155 13.20 9.61 15.11
CA LEU A 155 13.31 8.31 14.44
C LEU A 155 13.38 8.49 12.92
N ARG A 156 14.30 7.76 12.28
CA ARG A 156 14.31 7.46 10.86
C ARG A 156 13.64 6.11 10.62
N VAL A 157 12.86 6.04 9.55
CA VAL A 157 12.23 4.80 9.09
C VAL A 157 13.05 4.22 7.95
N GLU A 158 13.42 2.95 8.07
CA GLU A 158 14.14 2.18 7.07
C GLU A 158 13.40 0.88 6.77
N VAL A 159 13.48 0.42 5.53
CA VAL A 159 13.02 -0.92 5.17
C VAL A 159 14.11 -1.91 5.56
N ALA A 160 13.74 -2.97 6.25
CA ALA A 160 14.63 -4.07 6.59
C ALA A 160 14.06 -5.38 6.05
N ASP A 161 14.95 -6.33 5.75
CA ASP A 161 14.54 -7.70 5.43
C ASP A 161 13.67 -8.24 6.57
N GLY A 162 12.36 -8.40 6.32
CA GLY A 162 11.43 -8.87 7.34
C GLY A 162 10.52 -7.83 7.98
N GLY A 163 10.62 -6.54 7.68
CA GLY A 163 9.82 -5.53 8.38
C GLY A 163 10.19 -4.07 8.12
N ILE A 164 9.61 -3.19 8.93
CA ILE A 164 9.98 -1.78 9.00
C ILE A 164 10.90 -1.59 10.21
N ARG A 165 12.12 -1.10 9.98
CA ARG A 165 13.08 -0.74 11.02
C ARG A 165 12.93 0.75 11.35
N LEU A 166 12.80 1.05 12.63
CA LEU A 166 12.80 2.39 13.17
C LEU A 166 14.11 2.59 13.92
N GLN A 167 14.96 3.50 13.43
CA GLN A 167 16.27 3.80 14.00
C GLN A 167 16.28 5.22 14.57
N ALA A 168 16.75 5.38 15.81
CA ALA A 168 16.94 6.71 16.38
C ALA A 168 18.10 7.43 15.69
N GLU A 169 17.83 8.62 15.16
CA GLU A 169 18.87 9.51 14.61
C GLU A 169 19.50 10.37 15.72
N LYS A 170 18.66 10.87 16.62
CA LYS A 170 19.06 11.81 17.66
C LYS A 170 18.27 11.53 18.92
N ILE A 171 18.93 11.52 20.08
CA ILE A 171 18.30 11.35 21.39
C ILE A 171 18.73 12.53 22.26
N GLU A 172 17.79 13.31 22.77
CA GLU A 172 18.10 14.41 23.68
C GLU A 172 18.76 13.89 24.96
N GLY A 173 19.89 14.49 25.35
CA GLY A 173 20.63 14.10 26.56
C GLY A 173 21.58 12.90 26.39
N VAL A 174 21.67 12.32 25.19
CA VAL A 174 22.56 11.18 24.89
C VAL A 174 23.47 11.54 23.69
N PRO A 175 24.78 11.23 23.71
CA PRO A 175 25.65 11.42 22.55
C PRO A 175 25.14 10.70 21.30
N ASP A 176 25.19 11.34 20.13
CA ASP A 176 24.68 10.79 18.86
C ASP A 176 25.23 9.40 18.51
N GLN A 177 26.47 9.11 18.95
CA GLN A 177 27.13 7.82 18.78
C GLN A 177 26.45 6.66 19.53
N LEU A 178 25.62 6.95 20.53
CA LEU A 178 24.82 5.94 21.24
C LEU A 178 23.39 5.85 20.68
N ALA A 179 22.87 6.93 20.09
CA ALA A 179 21.55 6.95 19.44
C ALA A 179 21.46 5.96 18.27
N GLN A 180 22.51 5.85 17.47
CA GLN A 180 22.57 4.93 16.31
C GLN A 180 22.34 3.45 16.64
N PHE A 181 22.54 3.02 17.90
CA PHE A 181 22.31 1.64 18.34
C PHE A 181 20.88 1.39 18.81
N ALA A 182 20.10 2.45 19.06
CA ALA A 182 18.70 2.34 19.46
C ALA A 182 17.83 2.19 18.20
N SER A 183 17.58 0.93 17.82
CA SER A 183 16.63 0.60 16.77
C SER A 183 15.69 -0.50 17.20
N TYR A 184 14.46 -0.47 16.68
CA TYR A 184 13.53 -1.59 16.79
C TYR A 184 12.88 -1.86 15.44
N THR A 185 12.50 -3.11 15.22
CA THR A 185 11.86 -3.53 13.97
C THR A 185 10.42 -3.92 14.28
N ILE A 186 9.49 -3.43 13.47
CA ILE A 186 8.11 -3.91 13.41
C ILE A 186 8.14 -5.09 12.43
N PRO A 187 8.11 -6.34 12.91
CA PRO A 187 8.24 -7.50 12.04
C PRO A 187 6.93 -7.72 11.27
N PHE A 188 7.05 -7.91 9.95
CA PHE A 188 5.98 -8.50 9.16
C PHE A 188 6.25 -9.99 9.05
N LYS A 189 5.40 -10.81 9.68
CA LYS A 189 5.49 -12.27 9.54
C LYS A 189 5.37 -12.64 8.06
N GLY A 190 6.40 -13.32 7.53
CA GLY A 190 6.48 -13.71 6.11
C GLY A 190 7.42 -12.85 5.26
N GLY A 191 8.00 -11.79 5.82
CA GLY A 191 8.86 -10.87 5.07
C GLY A 191 8.09 -9.84 4.26
N LEU A 192 8.82 -8.85 3.74
CA LEU A 192 8.30 -7.96 2.72
C LEU A 192 8.44 -8.67 1.37
N PRO A 193 7.35 -8.94 0.66
CA PRO A 193 7.42 -9.57 -0.64
C PRO A 193 7.87 -8.54 -1.68
N PHE A 194 8.67 -8.98 -2.66
CA PHE A 194 9.19 -8.14 -3.76
C PHE A 194 10.18 -7.07 -3.26
N ASP A 195 10.94 -6.45 -4.18
CA ASP A 195 11.93 -5.40 -3.88
C ASP A 195 11.26 -4.07 -3.47
N VAL A 196 10.41 -4.12 -2.45
CA VAL A 196 9.62 -3.00 -1.94
C VAL A 196 10.55 -1.96 -1.31
N LYS A 197 10.44 -0.73 -1.79
CA LYS A 197 11.14 0.44 -1.30
C LYS A 197 10.14 1.42 -0.71
N VAL A 198 10.30 1.76 0.57
CA VAL A 198 9.53 2.85 1.17
C VAL A 198 10.06 4.17 0.59
N THR A 199 9.19 4.89 -0.11
CA THR A 199 9.53 6.14 -0.80
C THR A 199 9.22 7.36 0.05
N ARG A 200 8.27 7.24 0.98
CA ARG A 200 7.88 8.34 1.87
C ARG A 200 7.34 7.81 3.17
N VAL A 201 7.64 8.52 4.25
CA VAL A 201 7.00 8.35 5.55
C VAL A 201 6.66 9.71 6.12
N LYS A 202 5.44 9.87 6.64
CA LYS A 202 4.97 11.11 7.23
C LYS A 202 4.19 10.82 8.51
N SER A 203 4.47 11.58 9.56
CA SER A 203 3.61 11.57 10.74
C SER A 203 2.34 12.36 10.46
N VAL A 204 1.20 11.74 10.71
CA VAL A 204 -0.15 12.32 10.60
C VAL A 204 -0.85 12.26 11.95
N ALA A 205 -2.02 12.89 12.08
CA ALA A 205 -2.73 12.93 13.37
C ALA A 205 -3.08 11.51 13.84
N GLU A 206 -3.50 10.67 12.90
CA GLU A 206 -3.98 9.30 13.09
C GLU A 206 -2.84 8.29 13.39
N GLY A 207 -1.60 8.64 13.04
CA GLY A 207 -0.43 7.77 13.20
C GLY A 207 0.67 8.07 12.20
N LEU A 208 1.07 7.05 11.44
CA LEU A 208 2.13 7.12 10.45
C LEU A 208 1.59 6.72 9.08
N GLU A 209 1.58 7.68 8.17
CA GLU A 209 1.34 7.42 6.75
C GLU A 209 2.66 7.04 6.09
N PHE A 210 2.66 5.96 5.33
CA PHE A 210 3.80 5.55 4.51
C PHE A 210 3.38 5.40 3.05
N SER A 211 4.35 5.55 2.16
CA SER A 211 4.25 5.21 0.75
C SER A 211 5.40 4.29 0.38
N ALA A 212 5.10 3.25 -0.40
CA ALA A 212 6.08 2.31 -0.87
C ALA A 212 5.86 1.98 -2.35
N GLU A 213 6.92 1.54 -3.00
CA GLU A 213 6.95 1.17 -4.41
C GLU A 213 7.71 -0.15 -4.59
N ALA A 214 7.21 -1.01 -5.46
CA ALA A 214 7.88 -2.22 -5.90
C ALA A 214 7.87 -2.30 -7.43
N SER A 215 8.86 -2.99 -8.00
CA SER A 215 8.98 -3.25 -9.44
C SER A 215 8.84 -4.74 -9.72
N ASP A 216 8.40 -5.08 -10.94
CA ASP A 216 8.29 -6.45 -11.45
C ASP A 216 7.54 -7.38 -10.49
N VAL A 217 6.31 -6.98 -10.15
CA VAL A 217 5.48 -7.62 -9.13
C VAL A 217 4.57 -8.66 -9.77
N PRO A 218 4.82 -9.97 -9.59
CA PRO A 218 3.88 -11.00 -9.99
C PRO A 218 2.66 -10.98 -9.07
N ILE A 219 1.48 -10.83 -9.68
CA ILE A 219 0.20 -10.85 -8.97
C ILE A 219 -0.36 -12.26 -9.11
N ARG A 220 -0.34 -13.01 -8.01
CA ARG A 220 -0.95 -14.34 -7.95
C ARG A 220 -2.40 -14.22 -7.48
N GLY A 221 -3.32 -14.71 -8.30
CA GLY A 221 -4.75 -14.83 -7.98
C GLY A 221 -5.08 -16.11 -7.24
#